data_AF-A0A7Y3ZY63-F1
#
_entry.id   AF-A0A7Y3ZY63-F1
#
_cell.length_a   1.000
_cell.length_b   1.000
_cell.length_c   1.000
_cell.angle_alpha   90.00
_cell.angle_beta   90.00
_cell.angle_gamma   90.00
#
_symmetry.space_group_name_H-M   'P 1'
#
loop_
_entity.id
_entity.type
_entity.pdbx_description
1 polymer ?
#
loop_
_entity_poly.entity_id
_entity_poly.type
_entity_poly.pdbx_seq_one_letter_code
_entity_poly.pdbx_strand_id
1 'polypeptide(L)'
;MSNKLIYTVNKGDTFSSITESINSAMPITVSQLMKANPNASPTDLQIGQELNIPLTSSSSYQLSPSAEMMGFWYPYTRPSPTNATLSIALYGWGPQKVIEWGNSNNVKDNLIGEKYLAFGGGGVEGKFTGQALDEINTAIKEEQIKSYHGIAYDIEIADAGLNDQFSMSFSLAKKLGYKVLVTVSHSAPYDDSDRDSLMSSFFANEDIDILSPQLYSSGSEPANNFSITSGSNIRWQDYASAKAKIVPSIVHDSYYPSAKQKFKTYGVELAGYIQWKAN
;
A
#
# COMPACT_ATOMS: atom_id res chain seq x y z
N MET A 1 -15.98 20.54 -22.79
CA MET A 1 -14.95 20.99 -23.74
C MET A 1 -13.72 20.12 -23.52
N SER A 2 -13.25 19.38 -24.52
CA SER A 2 -12.02 18.57 -24.37
C SER A 2 -10.82 19.51 -24.43
N ASN A 3 -10.08 19.67 -23.33
CA ASN A 3 -8.79 20.34 -23.37
C ASN A 3 -7.87 19.54 -24.28
N LYS A 4 -7.47 20.14 -25.39
CA LYS A 4 -6.63 19.53 -26.41
C LYS A 4 -5.19 19.99 -26.16
N LEU A 5 -4.32 19.07 -25.79
CA LEU A 5 -2.89 19.37 -25.69
C LEU A 5 -2.28 19.32 -27.10
N ILE A 6 -1.60 20.39 -27.50
CA ILE A 6 -0.99 20.54 -28.82
C ILE A 6 0.52 20.66 -28.66
N TYR A 7 1.27 19.93 -29.48
CA TYR A 7 2.71 20.07 -29.61
C TYR A 7 3.05 20.65 -30.99
N THR A 8 3.94 21.63 -31.04
CA THR A 8 4.42 22.23 -32.29
C THR A 8 5.76 21.64 -32.66
N VAL A 9 5.83 21.03 -33.85
CA VAL A 9 7.03 20.36 -34.38
C VAL A 9 8.20 21.34 -34.54
N ASN A 10 9.35 20.97 -33.98
CA ASN A 10 10.61 21.70 -34.09
C ASN A 10 11.55 21.06 -35.13
N LYS A 11 12.61 21.80 -35.48
CA LYS A 11 13.62 21.31 -36.43
C LYS A 11 14.29 20.04 -35.91
N GLY A 12 14.22 18.97 -36.70
CA GLY A 12 14.86 17.69 -36.39
C GLY A 12 13.98 16.74 -35.56
N ASP A 13 12.74 17.14 -35.26
CA ASP A 13 11.80 16.27 -34.57
C ASP A 13 11.40 15.06 -35.41
N THR A 14 11.27 13.93 -34.73
CA THR A 14 10.65 12.70 -35.21
C THR A 14 9.53 12.33 -34.25
N PHE A 15 8.61 11.44 -34.64
CA PHE A 15 7.63 10.93 -33.69
C PHE A 15 8.32 10.31 -32.45
N SER A 16 9.46 9.62 -32.60
CA SER A 16 10.20 9.05 -31.47
C SER A 16 10.72 10.13 -30.53
N SER A 17 11.43 11.14 -31.05
CA SER A 17 12.02 12.20 -30.23
C SER A 17 10.95 13.07 -29.54
N ILE A 18 9.82 13.32 -30.21
CA ILE A 18 8.67 14.00 -29.61
C ILE A 18 8.10 13.15 -28.47
N THR A 19 7.85 11.84 -28.69
CA THR A 19 7.34 10.99 -27.61
C THR A 19 8.31 10.87 -26.45
N GLU A 20 9.62 10.72 -26.71
CA GLU A 20 10.66 10.67 -25.67
C GLU A 20 10.70 11.94 -24.83
N SER A 21 10.61 13.12 -25.46
CA SER A 21 10.63 14.40 -24.74
C SER A 21 9.40 14.60 -23.85
N ILE A 22 8.23 14.09 -24.25
CA ILE A 22 6.98 14.24 -23.50
C ILE A 22 6.79 13.12 -22.46
N ASN A 23 7.43 11.96 -22.64
CA ASN A 23 7.20 10.75 -21.84
C ASN A 23 7.39 10.97 -20.32
N SER A 24 8.27 11.91 -19.93
CA SER A 24 8.51 12.26 -18.53
C SER A 24 7.33 12.97 -17.85
N ALA A 25 6.52 13.70 -18.62
CA ALA A 25 5.34 14.42 -18.14
C ALA A 25 4.04 13.64 -18.37
N MET A 26 3.96 12.90 -19.48
CA MET A 26 2.80 12.07 -19.82
C MET A 26 3.22 10.86 -20.65
N PRO A 27 3.07 9.63 -20.14
CA PRO A 27 3.41 8.44 -20.89
C PRO A 27 2.58 8.28 -22.17
N ILE A 28 3.27 8.25 -23.31
CA ILE A 28 2.67 8.10 -24.64
C ILE A 28 3.64 7.36 -25.58
N THR A 29 3.11 6.49 -26.43
CA THR A 29 3.86 5.76 -27.47
C THR A 29 3.75 6.44 -28.84
N VAL A 30 4.72 6.18 -29.73
CA VAL A 30 4.69 6.63 -31.14
C VAL A 30 3.39 6.23 -31.84
N SER A 31 2.92 5.00 -31.61
CA SER A 31 1.66 4.50 -32.18
C SER A 31 0.44 5.31 -31.73
N GLN A 32 0.37 5.67 -30.45
CA GLN A 32 -0.71 6.52 -29.92
C GLN A 32 -0.64 7.92 -30.53
N LEU A 33 0.56 8.50 -30.64
CA LEU A 33 0.75 9.82 -31.26
C LEU A 33 0.37 9.81 -32.75
N MET A 34 0.74 8.76 -33.50
CA MET A 34 0.34 8.58 -34.91
C MET A 34 -1.17 8.44 -35.06
N LYS A 35 -1.81 7.64 -34.20
CA LYS A 35 -3.28 7.44 -34.22
C LYS A 35 -4.05 8.74 -33.97
N ALA A 36 -3.52 9.61 -33.11
CA ALA A 36 -4.11 10.92 -32.82
C ALA A 36 -3.92 11.94 -33.95
N ASN A 37 -3.00 11.65 -34.89
CA ASN A 37 -2.60 12.52 -35.99
C ASN A 37 -2.59 11.76 -37.33
N PRO A 38 -3.74 11.25 -37.80
CA PRO A 38 -3.80 10.40 -39.00
C PRO A 38 -3.34 11.11 -40.28
N ASN A 39 -3.30 12.44 -40.28
CA ASN A 39 -2.87 13.26 -41.41
C ASN A 39 -1.39 13.64 -41.36
N ALA A 40 -0.66 13.30 -40.29
CA ALA A 40 0.75 13.59 -40.16
C ALA A 40 1.59 12.43 -40.69
N SER A 41 2.59 12.73 -41.54
CA SER A 41 3.51 11.74 -42.06
C SER A 41 4.60 11.40 -41.03
N PRO A 42 4.80 10.13 -40.65
CA PRO A 42 5.85 9.73 -39.69
C PRO A 42 7.28 10.03 -40.15
N THR A 43 7.49 10.17 -41.46
CA THR A 43 8.79 10.39 -42.09
C THR A 43 8.95 11.79 -42.68
N ASP A 44 7.94 12.66 -42.55
CA ASP A 44 7.93 13.98 -43.19
C ASP A 44 7.20 15.03 -42.33
N LEU A 45 7.65 15.18 -41.07
CA LEU A 45 7.15 16.19 -40.16
C LEU A 45 7.63 17.59 -40.56
N GLN A 46 6.71 18.55 -40.66
CA GLN A 46 7.04 19.92 -41.04
C GLN A 46 7.26 20.79 -39.81
N ILE A 47 8.29 21.65 -39.82
CA ILE A 47 8.52 22.62 -38.75
C ILE A 47 7.27 23.53 -38.62
N GLY A 48 6.77 23.70 -37.39
CA GLY A 48 5.56 24.45 -37.11
C GLY A 48 4.26 23.65 -37.25
N GLN A 49 4.32 22.39 -37.69
CA GLN A 49 3.16 21.51 -37.71
C GLN A 49 2.65 21.26 -36.28
N GLU A 50 1.35 21.39 -36.08
CA GLU A 50 0.69 21.08 -34.82
C GLU A 50 0.28 19.61 -34.77
N LEU A 51 0.73 18.90 -33.74
CA LEU A 51 0.32 17.54 -33.43
C LEU A 51 -0.59 17.55 -32.21
N ASN A 52 -1.70 16.83 -32.32
CA ASN A 52 -2.56 16.49 -31.20
C ASN A 52 -1.80 15.52 -30.31
N ILE A 53 -1.50 15.92 -29.10
CA ILE A 53 -1.01 14.97 -28.11
C ILE A 53 -2.26 14.29 -27.53
N PRO A 54 -2.49 12.99 -27.79
CA PRO A 54 -3.57 12.29 -27.13
C PRO A 54 -3.28 12.33 -25.65
N LEU A 55 -4.20 12.91 -24.89
CA LEU A 55 -4.29 12.61 -23.48
C LEU A 55 -4.56 11.12 -23.43
N THR A 56 -3.51 10.33 -23.16
CA THR A 56 -3.73 8.96 -22.76
C THR A 56 -4.55 9.11 -21.49
N SER A 57 -5.82 8.73 -21.55
CA SER A 57 -6.53 8.31 -20.34
C SER A 57 -5.56 7.32 -19.73
N SER A 58 -4.85 7.74 -18.67
CA SER A 58 -3.98 6.86 -17.90
C SER A 58 -4.79 5.59 -17.76
N SER A 59 -4.30 4.48 -18.32
CA SER A 59 -5.01 3.21 -18.20
C SER A 59 -5.18 3.02 -16.69
N SER A 60 -6.40 3.27 -16.21
CA SER A 60 -6.64 3.41 -14.79
C SER A 60 -6.39 2.04 -14.21
N TYR A 61 -5.31 1.92 -13.45
CA TYR A 61 -5.00 0.67 -12.80
C TYR A 61 -6.15 0.35 -11.84
N GLN A 62 -6.60 -0.90 -11.87
CA GLN A 62 -7.70 -1.40 -11.04
C GLN A 62 -7.28 -2.74 -10.46
N LEU A 63 -7.52 -2.90 -9.16
CA LEU A 63 -7.33 -4.14 -8.43
C LEU A 63 -8.35 -5.18 -8.91
N SER A 64 -7.87 -6.41 -9.11
CA SER A 64 -8.68 -7.57 -9.44
C SER A 64 -8.06 -8.84 -8.84
N PRO A 65 -8.86 -9.78 -8.30
CA PRO A 65 -10.32 -9.83 -8.34
C PRO A 65 -10.98 -8.91 -7.30
N SER A 66 -12.30 -8.73 -7.42
CA SER A 66 -13.08 -7.96 -6.44
C SER A 66 -13.14 -8.66 -5.07
N ALA A 67 -13.01 -7.87 -4.00
CA ALA A 67 -13.16 -8.28 -2.61
C ALA A 67 -13.79 -7.15 -1.80
N GLU A 68 -14.19 -7.43 -0.56
CA GLU A 68 -14.70 -6.38 0.35
C GLU A 68 -13.62 -5.35 0.65
N MET A 69 -12.39 -5.81 0.91
CA MET A 69 -11.22 -4.96 1.18
C MET A 69 -10.19 -5.14 0.07
N MET A 70 -10.01 -4.11 -0.76
CA MET A 70 -9.03 -4.07 -1.84
C MET A 70 -8.06 -2.94 -1.55
N GLY A 71 -6.95 -3.28 -0.91
CA GLY A 71 -5.94 -2.34 -0.45
C GLY A 71 -4.68 -2.32 -1.31
N PHE A 72 -3.87 -1.27 -1.14
CA PHE A 72 -2.50 -1.24 -1.66
C PHE A 72 -1.54 -0.45 -0.75
N TRP A 73 -0.26 -0.79 -0.85
CA TRP A 73 0.84 -0.10 -0.19
C TRP A 73 1.40 1.00 -1.09
N TYR A 74 1.42 2.24 -0.60
CA TYR A 74 2.05 3.39 -1.24
C TYR A 74 3.39 3.70 -0.54
N PRO A 75 4.48 4.01 -1.28
CA PRO A 75 4.56 4.26 -2.72
C PRO A 75 4.88 3.02 -3.57
N TYR A 76 4.83 1.82 -3.00
CA TYR A 76 5.29 0.58 -3.64
C TYR A 76 4.40 0.10 -4.79
N THR A 77 3.09 0.35 -4.71
CA THR A 77 2.14 0.14 -5.81
C THR A 77 1.93 1.46 -6.55
N ARG A 78 2.43 1.53 -7.79
CA ARG A 78 2.22 2.66 -8.71
C ARG A 78 1.96 2.18 -10.14
N PRO A 79 1.05 2.81 -10.89
CA PRO A 79 0.16 3.91 -10.45
C PRO A 79 -0.86 3.44 -9.39
N SER A 80 -1.42 4.37 -8.60
CA SER A 80 -2.40 4.01 -7.57
C SER A 80 -3.68 3.42 -8.19
N PRO A 81 -4.17 2.26 -7.72
CA PRO A 81 -5.39 1.69 -8.26
C PRO A 81 -6.63 2.51 -7.91
N THR A 82 -7.45 2.79 -8.91
CA THR A 82 -8.60 3.70 -8.82
C THR A 82 -9.82 3.12 -8.11
N ASN A 83 -9.92 1.80 -7.99
CA ASN A 83 -11.00 1.09 -7.32
C ASN A 83 -10.62 0.56 -5.93
N ALA A 84 -9.47 0.96 -5.37
CA ALA A 84 -9.06 0.54 -4.04
C ALA A 84 -10.05 1.05 -2.97
N THR A 85 -10.36 0.20 -1.99
CA THR A 85 -11.21 0.55 -0.84
C THR A 85 -10.38 1.13 0.30
N LEU A 86 -9.09 0.81 0.37
CA LEU A 86 -8.13 1.39 1.30
C LEU A 86 -6.74 1.57 0.66
N SER A 87 -5.93 2.43 1.27
CA SER A 87 -4.53 2.63 0.90
C SER A 87 -3.69 2.93 2.13
N ILE A 88 -2.46 2.43 2.14
CA ILE A 88 -1.55 2.56 3.27
C ILE A 88 -0.29 3.27 2.83
N ALA A 89 -0.01 4.43 3.41
CA ALA A 89 1.22 5.16 3.20
C ALA A 89 2.31 4.63 4.15
N LEU A 90 3.29 3.91 3.60
CA LEU A 90 4.42 3.35 4.35
C LEU A 90 5.72 4.06 3.96
N TYR A 91 6.45 4.49 4.99
CA TYR A 91 7.77 5.10 4.82
C TYR A 91 8.91 4.24 5.40
N GLY A 92 8.68 3.50 6.50
CA GLY A 92 9.68 2.62 7.10
C GLY A 92 10.70 3.30 8.03
N TRP A 93 10.33 4.44 8.63
CA TRP A 93 11.18 5.24 9.52
C TRP A 93 10.47 5.51 10.86
N GLY A 94 11.17 6.15 11.79
CA GLY A 94 10.60 6.52 13.09
C GLY A 94 9.38 7.46 12.99
N PRO A 95 8.53 7.53 14.03
CA PRO A 95 7.20 8.15 13.96
C PRO A 95 7.19 9.58 13.43
N GLN A 96 8.09 10.45 13.90
CA GLN A 96 8.11 11.84 13.47
C GLN A 96 8.35 11.97 11.95
N LYS A 97 9.32 11.23 11.39
CA LYS A 97 9.61 11.26 9.94
C LYS A 97 8.44 10.73 9.12
N VAL A 98 7.74 9.72 9.63
CA VAL A 98 6.53 9.17 9.00
C VAL A 98 5.42 10.22 8.94
N ILE A 99 5.20 10.97 10.03
CA ILE A 99 4.17 12.02 10.12
C ILE A 99 4.49 13.17 9.14
N GLU A 100 5.73 13.64 9.13
CA GLU A 100 6.19 14.71 8.24
C GLU A 100 6.03 14.32 6.77
N TRP A 101 6.49 13.13 6.39
CA TRP A 101 6.36 12.61 5.02
C TRP A 101 4.90 12.40 4.63
N GLY A 102 4.12 11.73 5.47
CA GLY A 102 2.72 11.39 5.22
C GLY A 102 1.84 12.61 4.99
N ASN A 103 2.07 13.69 5.76
CA ASN A 103 1.27 14.91 5.63
C ASN A 103 1.53 15.72 4.35
N SER A 104 2.56 15.38 3.57
CA SER A 104 2.81 16.02 2.28
C SER A 104 1.68 15.76 1.28
N ASN A 105 1.36 16.76 0.44
CA ASN A 105 0.30 16.62 -0.56
C ASN A 105 0.60 15.50 -1.55
N ASN A 106 1.86 15.33 -1.94
CA ASN A 106 2.28 14.25 -2.81
C ASN A 106 1.90 12.86 -2.28
N VAL A 107 1.96 12.62 -0.97
CA VAL A 107 1.47 11.35 -0.40
C VAL A 107 -0.05 11.31 -0.47
N LYS A 108 -0.74 12.28 0.13
CA LYS A 108 -2.21 12.26 0.29
C LYS A 108 -2.99 12.20 -1.03
N ASP A 109 -2.46 12.82 -2.08
CA ASP A 109 -3.09 12.88 -3.41
C ASP A 109 -3.03 11.54 -4.16
N ASN A 110 -2.11 10.64 -3.76
CA ASN A 110 -1.97 9.31 -4.34
C ASN A 110 -2.69 8.22 -3.54
N LEU A 111 -3.30 8.56 -2.41
CA LEU A 111 -4.06 7.62 -1.58
C LEU A 111 -5.52 7.58 -2.02
N ILE A 112 -6.05 6.37 -2.17
CA ILE A 112 -7.42 6.07 -2.64
C ILE A 112 -8.18 5.31 -1.54
N GLY A 113 -9.49 5.55 -1.43
CA GLY A 113 -10.33 4.94 -0.40
C GLY A 113 -9.99 5.41 1.01
N GLU A 114 -10.14 4.52 1.99
CA GLU A 114 -9.74 4.78 3.36
C GLU A 114 -8.22 4.88 3.47
N LYS A 115 -7.75 5.99 4.06
CA LYS A 115 -6.34 6.35 4.09
C LYS A 115 -5.73 5.97 5.43
N TYR A 116 -4.69 5.15 5.40
CA TYR A 116 -3.93 4.76 6.58
C TYR A 116 -2.51 5.34 6.49
N LEU A 117 -1.99 5.79 7.63
CA LEU A 117 -0.57 6.09 7.78
C LEU A 117 0.09 4.93 8.53
N ALA A 118 1.11 4.33 7.94
CA ALA A 118 1.83 3.21 8.54
C ALA A 118 3.05 3.67 9.33
N PHE A 119 3.12 3.22 10.58
CA PHE A 119 4.30 3.28 11.43
C PHE A 119 4.92 1.89 11.51
N GLY A 120 6.25 1.81 11.54
CA GLY A 120 6.96 0.54 11.66
C GLY A 120 7.85 0.24 10.46
N GLY A 121 8.05 -1.06 10.18
CA GLY A 121 8.86 -1.59 9.09
C GLY A 121 10.11 -2.35 9.56
N GLY A 122 10.71 -3.14 8.66
CA GLY A 122 11.81 -4.07 8.97
C GLY A 122 13.20 -3.45 9.22
N GLY A 123 13.31 -2.13 9.30
CA GLY A 123 14.56 -1.44 9.62
C GLY A 123 14.67 -1.13 11.12
N VAL A 124 15.89 -0.88 11.63
CA VAL A 124 16.10 -0.43 13.02
C VAL A 124 15.28 0.83 13.34
N GLU A 125 15.13 1.73 12.37
CA GLU A 125 14.32 2.96 12.49
C GLU A 125 12.80 2.68 12.54
N GLY A 126 12.36 1.53 12.03
CA GLY A 126 10.97 1.09 12.06
C GLY A 126 10.63 0.18 13.24
N LYS A 127 11.61 -0.11 14.12
CA LYS A 127 11.37 -0.95 15.30
C LYS A 127 10.38 -0.29 16.24
N PHE A 128 9.38 -1.06 16.68
CA PHE A 128 8.49 -0.63 17.76
C PHE A 128 9.20 -0.74 19.11
N THR A 129 9.28 0.40 19.80
CA THR A 129 9.72 0.51 21.18
C THR A 129 8.60 1.18 21.98
N GLY A 130 8.70 1.16 23.31
CA GLY A 130 7.75 1.90 24.14
C GLY A 130 7.74 3.39 23.82
N GLN A 131 8.91 3.98 23.51
CA GLN A 131 8.98 5.38 23.07
C GLN A 131 8.29 5.61 21.73
N ALA A 132 8.46 4.72 20.75
CA ALA A 132 7.81 4.86 19.44
C ALA A 132 6.28 4.83 19.58
N LEU A 133 5.75 3.95 20.43
CA LEU A 133 4.31 3.91 20.73
C LEU A 133 3.82 5.19 21.41
N ASP A 134 4.59 5.77 22.33
CA ASP A 134 4.25 7.03 22.99
C ASP A 134 4.25 8.23 22.02
N GLU A 135 5.19 8.26 21.08
CA GLU A 135 5.23 9.25 20.00
C GLU A 135 4.00 9.13 19.08
N ILE A 136 3.65 7.91 18.67
CA ILE A 136 2.43 7.66 17.89
C ILE A 136 1.20 8.12 18.67
N ASN A 137 1.07 7.74 19.93
CA ASN A 137 -0.04 8.15 20.79
C ASN A 137 -0.14 9.67 20.92
N THR A 138 0.99 10.36 20.99
CA THR A 138 1.06 11.82 21.01
C THR A 138 0.56 12.42 19.70
N ALA A 139 1.01 11.90 18.55
CA ALA A 139 0.55 12.34 17.24
C ALA A 139 -0.97 12.16 17.05
N ILE A 140 -1.56 11.08 17.59
CA ILE A 140 -3.01 10.85 17.58
C ILE A 140 -3.72 11.92 18.43
N LYS A 141 -3.30 12.11 19.69
CA LYS A 141 -3.92 13.07 20.62
C LYS A 141 -3.83 14.51 20.15
N GLU A 142 -2.73 14.87 19.50
CA GLU A 142 -2.46 16.21 19.00
C GLU A 142 -2.98 16.42 17.56
N GLU A 143 -3.76 15.47 17.03
CA GLU A 143 -4.35 15.54 15.69
C GLU A 143 -3.35 15.73 14.55
N GLN A 144 -2.07 15.37 14.75
CA GLN A 144 -1.02 15.56 13.75
C GLN A 144 -1.27 14.75 12.46
N ILE A 145 -2.11 13.71 12.55
CA ILE A 145 -2.44 12.80 11.45
C ILE A 145 -3.94 12.80 11.11
N LYS A 146 -4.70 13.84 11.48
CA LYS A 146 -6.16 13.90 11.28
C LYS A 146 -6.68 13.81 9.85
N SER A 147 -5.78 13.90 8.86
CA SER A 147 -6.13 13.71 7.44
C SER A 147 -6.23 12.24 7.04
N TYR A 148 -5.87 11.32 7.94
CA TYR A 148 -5.98 9.88 7.77
C TYR A 148 -7.22 9.34 8.49
N HIS A 149 -7.78 8.25 7.96
CA HIS A 149 -8.92 7.55 8.54
C HIS A 149 -8.48 6.48 9.55
N GLY A 150 -7.23 6.02 9.45
CA GLY A 150 -6.71 4.99 10.32
C GLY A 150 -5.19 4.98 10.42
N ILE A 151 -4.71 4.12 11.29
CA ILE A 151 -3.30 3.93 11.61
C ILE A 151 -2.97 2.47 11.29
N ALA A 152 -1.89 2.29 10.54
CA ALA A 152 -1.34 0.97 10.27
C ALA A 152 -0.09 0.77 11.16
N TYR A 153 -0.06 -0.32 11.91
CA TYR A 153 1.11 -0.73 12.68
C TYR A 153 1.81 -1.85 11.92
N ASP A 154 2.93 -1.52 11.28
CA ASP A 154 3.78 -2.42 10.50
C ASP A 154 4.81 -3.13 11.37
N ILE A 155 4.34 -4.11 12.14
CA ILE A 155 5.08 -4.72 13.24
C ILE A 155 5.93 -5.88 12.70
N GLU A 156 7.12 -5.52 12.23
CA GLU A 156 8.16 -6.45 11.79
C GLU A 156 9.16 -6.76 12.92
N ILE A 157 9.52 -5.71 13.68
CA ILE A 157 10.47 -5.72 14.78
C ILE A 157 9.85 -4.97 15.96
N ALA A 158 9.95 -5.53 17.17
CA ALA A 158 9.49 -4.88 18.39
C ALA A 158 10.35 -5.24 19.61
N ASP A 159 10.41 -4.34 20.60
CA ASP A 159 10.88 -4.68 21.94
C ASP A 159 9.90 -5.63 22.63
N ALA A 160 10.43 -6.43 23.54
CA ALA A 160 9.61 -7.36 24.29
C ALA A 160 8.73 -6.66 25.33
N GLY A 161 7.59 -7.28 25.68
CA GLY A 161 6.71 -6.81 26.75
C GLY A 161 5.83 -5.62 26.36
N LEU A 162 5.61 -5.38 25.07
CA LEU A 162 4.80 -4.26 24.56
C LEU A 162 3.31 -4.57 24.40
N ASN A 163 2.84 -5.77 24.75
CA ASN A 163 1.43 -6.20 24.58
C ASN A 163 0.41 -5.15 25.09
N ASP A 164 0.58 -4.72 26.35
CA ASP A 164 -0.34 -3.76 26.97
C ASP A 164 -0.24 -2.39 26.29
N GLN A 165 0.96 -1.99 25.86
CA GLN A 165 1.17 -0.68 25.25
C GLN A 165 0.61 -0.60 23.82
N PHE A 166 0.73 -1.68 23.04
CA PHE A 166 0.01 -1.80 21.77
C PHE A 166 -1.50 -1.73 21.99
N SER A 167 -2.03 -2.52 22.94
CA SER A 167 -3.46 -2.52 23.26
C SER A 167 -3.97 -1.12 23.64
N MET A 168 -3.25 -0.41 24.52
CA MET A 168 -3.56 0.98 24.88
C MET A 168 -3.51 1.94 23.68
N SER A 169 -2.54 1.77 22.78
CA SER A 169 -2.43 2.56 21.56
C SER A 169 -3.63 2.34 20.63
N PHE A 170 -4.03 1.08 20.44
CA PHE A 170 -5.20 0.72 19.62
C PHE A 170 -6.48 1.30 20.22
N SER A 171 -6.73 1.11 21.52
CA SER A 171 -7.90 1.68 22.19
C SER A 171 -7.92 3.22 22.12
N LEU A 172 -6.76 3.87 22.23
CA LEU A 172 -6.65 5.33 22.07
C LEU A 172 -7.04 5.77 20.64
N ALA A 173 -6.50 5.08 19.62
CA ALA A 173 -6.82 5.35 18.22
C ALA A 173 -8.34 5.22 17.98
N LYS A 174 -8.96 4.11 18.43
CA LYS A 174 -10.40 3.87 18.31
C LYS A 174 -11.23 4.92 19.03
N LYS A 175 -10.86 5.27 20.26
CA LYS A 175 -11.55 6.31 21.05
C LYS A 175 -11.54 7.67 20.36
N LEU A 176 -10.50 7.97 19.60
CA LEU A 176 -10.36 9.21 18.84
C LEU A 176 -10.84 9.09 17.37
N GLY A 177 -11.53 8.00 17.03
CA GLY A 177 -12.22 7.83 15.75
C GLY A 177 -11.36 7.28 14.61
N TYR A 178 -10.11 6.87 14.88
CA TYR A 178 -9.26 6.22 13.89
C TYR A 178 -9.59 4.73 13.81
N LYS A 179 -9.42 4.16 12.62
CA LYS A 179 -9.34 2.70 12.44
C LYS A 179 -7.95 2.18 12.75
N VAL A 180 -7.87 0.92 13.17
CA VAL A 180 -6.60 0.24 13.49
C VAL A 180 -6.38 -0.91 12.53
N LEU A 181 -5.26 -0.87 11.83
CA LEU A 181 -4.74 -1.96 11.01
C LEU A 181 -3.42 -2.42 11.62
N VAL A 182 -3.27 -3.72 11.83
CA VAL A 182 -2.01 -4.33 12.26
C VAL A 182 -1.51 -5.23 11.15
N THR A 183 -0.24 -5.12 10.79
CA THR A 183 0.43 -6.07 9.88
C THR A 183 1.66 -6.66 10.56
N VAL A 184 1.99 -7.88 10.16
CA VAL A 184 3.12 -8.65 10.69
C VAL A 184 3.81 -9.42 9.58
N SER A 185 5.07 -9.75 9.78
CA SER A 185 5.84 -10.64 8.91
C SER A 185 5.23 -12.03 8.92
N HIS A 186 4.90 -12.62 7.76
CA HIS A 186 4.37 -14.00 7.70
C HIS A 186 3.25 -14.22 8.74
N SER A 187 3.46 -15.10 9.73
CA SER A 187 2.47 -15.44 10.75
C SER A 187 2.58 -14.59 12.04
N ALA A 188 3.71 -13.92 12.28
CA ALA A 188 4.05 -13.15 13.48
C ALA A 188 5.31 -12.27 13.23
N PRO A 189 5.54 -11.16 13.96
CA PRO A 189 6.73 -10.32 13.78
C PRO A 189 8.04 -11.15 13.79
N TYR A 190 8.96 -10.90 12.85
CA TYR A 190 10.16 -11.72 12.72
C TYR A 190 11.23 -11.44 13.78
N ASP A 191 11.24 -10.25 14.39
CA ASP A 191 12.21 -9.86 15.42
C ASP A 191 11.53 -9.24 16.64
N ASP A 192 10.91 -10.13 17.41
CA ASP A 192 10.31 -9.87 18.72
C ASP A 192 10.46 -11.16 19.55
N SER A 193 10.88 -11.08 20.81
CA SER A 193 11.17 -12.27 21.62
C SER A 193 9.93 -12.94 22.24
N ASP A 194 8.82 -12.23 22.35
CA ASP A 194 7.53 -12.66 22.89
C ASP A 194 6.40 -12.60 21.85
N ARG A 195 6.74 -12.66 20.56
CA ARG A 195 5.85 -12.56 19.40
C ARG A 195 4.61 -13.45 19.46
N ASP A 196 4.72 -14.63 20.06
CA ASP A 196 3.59 -15.56 20.20
C ASP A 196 2.57 -15.05 21.24
N SER A 197 3.07 -14.44 22.33
CA SER A 197 2.25 -13.75 23.32
C SER A 197 1.62 -12.48 22.71
N LEU A 198 2.41 -11.72 21.96
CA LEU A 198 1.94 -10.52 21.26
C LEU A 198 0.83 -10.86 20.26
N MET A 199 1.01 -11.86 19.41
CA MET A 199 -0.01 -12.32 18.47
C MET A 199 -1.27 -12.84 19.18
N SER A 200 -1.12 -13.56 20.30
CA SER A 200 -2.26 -13.98 21.12
C SER A 200 -3.08 -12.78 21.61
N SER A 201 -2.41 -11.70 22.00
CA SER A 201 -3.07 -10.45 22.37
C SER A 201 -3.80 -9.80 21.19
N PHE A 202 -3.22 -9.83 19.99
CA PHE A 202 -3.84 -9.26 18.78
C PHE A 202 -5.07 -10.03 18.32
N PHE A 203 -5.06 -11.37 18.42
CA PHE A 203 -6.25 -12.16 18.09
C PHE A 203 -7.44 -11.84 19.00
N ALA A 204 -7.18 -11.58 20.28
CA ALA A 204 -8.21 -11.27 21.28
C ALA A 204 -8.67 -9.80 21.27
N ASN A 205 -7.94 -8.90 20.61
CA ASN A 205 -8.18 -7.46 20.70
C ASN A 205 -9.32 -7.01 19.75
N GLU A 206 -10.36 -6.40 20.30
CA GLU A 206 -11.54 -5.91 19.55
C GLU A 206 -11.34 -4.52 18.91
N ASP A 207 -10.28 -3.81 19.29
CA ASP A 207 -9.93 -2.51 18.73
C ASP A 207 -9.20 -2.62 17.38
N ILE A 208 -8.70 -3.80 17.02
CA ILE A 208 -8.08 -4.04 15.71
C ILE A 208 -9.16 -4.30 14.66
N ASP A 209 -9.29 -3.40 13.68
CA ASP A 209 -10.24 -3.58 12.57
C ASP A 209 -9.74 -4.59 11.54
N ILE A 210 -8.44 -4.54 11.24
CA ILE A 210 -7.79 -5.36 10.22
C ILE A 210 -6.50 -5.95 10.78
N LEU A 211 -6.35 -7.27 10.68
CA LEU A 211 -5.10 -7.97 10.89
C LEU A 211 -4.60 -8.52 9.54
N SER A 212 -3.45 -8.04 9.10
CA SER A 212 -2.87 -8.27 7.78
C SER A 212 -1.55 -9.03 7.89
N PRO A 213 -1.54 -10.37 7.84
CA PRO A 213 -0.29 -11.10 7.69
C PRO A 213 0.31 -10.90 6.29
N GLN A 214 1.63 -10.80 6.18
CA GLN A 214 2.32 -10.77 4.89
C GLN A 214 2.49 -12.18 4.30
N LEU A 215 2.10 -12.37 3.04
CA LEU A 215 2.33 -13.61 2.30
C LEU A 215 3.53 -13.51 1.35
N TYR A 216 4.58 -12.82 1.79
CA TYR A 216 5.84 -12.64 1.07
C TYR A 216 6.98 -12.34 2.05
N SER A 217 8.23 -12.49 1.59
CA SER A 217 9.43 -12.12 2.35
C SER A 217 10.14 -10.90 1.77
N SER A 218 10.13 -10.77 0.44
CA SER A 218 10.83 -9.72 -0.31
C SER A 218 9.91 -8.83 -1.13
N GLY A 219 8.65 -9.26 -1.34
CA GLY A 219 7.71 -8.55 -2.19
C GLY A 219 8.00 -8.73 -3.69
N SER A 220 8.73 -9.78 -4.05
CA SER A 220 9.11 -10.12 -5.43
C SER A 220 8.81 -11.59 -5.78
N GLU A 221 8.13 -12.30 -4.87
CA GLU A 221 7.81 -13.71 -5.01
C GLU A 221 6.83 -13.95 -6.17
N PRO A 222 7.01 -15.05 -6.93
CA PRO A 222 6.12 -15.40 -8.05
C PRO A 222 4.78 -16.00 -7.60
N ALA A 223 4.57 -16.15 -6.28
CA ALA A 223 3.35 -16.65 -5.66
C ALA A 223 3.31 -16.28 -4.17
N ASN A 224 2.15 -16.45 -3.53
CA ASN A 224 2.03 -16.31 -2.08
C ASN A 224 2.99 -17.27 -1.34
N ASN A 225 3.72 -16.72 -0.38
CA ASN A 225 4.54 -17.46 0.56
C ASN A 225 3.72 -17.72 1.85
N PHE A 226 3.47 -19.00 2.14
CA PHE A 226 2.73 -19.43 3.34
C PHE A 226 3.65 -19.97 4.45
N SER A 227 4.94 -19.62 4.39
CA SER A 227 5.87 -19.96 5.46
C SER A 227 5.39 -19.33 6.77
N ILE A 228 5.62 -20.03 7.88
CA ILE A 228 5.45 -19.44 9.22
C ILE A 228 6.71 -18.65 9.57
N THR A 229 6.56 -17.65 10.42
CA THR A 229 7.70 -16.90 10.95
C THR A 229 8.63 -17.82 11.71
N SER A 230 9.93 -17.78 11.37
CA SER A 230 10.95 -18.58 12.06
C SER A 230 10.93 -18.31 13.57
N GLY A 231 10.97 -19.37 14.37
CA GLY A 231 10.93 -19.29 15.83
C GLY A 231 9.56 -19.03 16.45
N SER A 232 8.50 -18.84 15.64
CA SER A 232 7.13 -18.65 16.14
C SER A 232 6.36 -19.97 16.21
N ASN A 233 5.52 -20.13 17.24
CA ASN A 233 4.52 -21.18 17.31
C ASN A 233 3.19 -20.82 16.68
N ILE A 234 2.99 -19.56 16.28
CA ILE A 234 1.77 -19.12 15.60
C ILE A 234 1.63 -19.85 14.27
N ARG A 235 0.42 -20.37 14.02
CA ARG A 235 0.01 -21.07 12.82
C ARG A 235 -1.10 -20.30 12.13
N TRP A 236 -1.29 -20.57 10.85
CA TRP A 236 -2.35 -19.94 10.07
C TRP A 236 -3.74 -20.26 10.60
N GLN A 237 -3.96 -21.42 11.24
CA GLN A 237 -5.22 -21.76 11.89
C GLN A 237 -5.55 -20.85 13.08
N ASP A 238 -4.54 -20.31 13.77
CA ASP A 238 -4.75 -19.48 14.96
C ASP A 238 -5.45 -18.16 14.60
N TYR A 239 -5.24 -17.66 13.38
CA TYR A 239 -5.92 -16.48 12.84
C TYR A 239 -7.44 -16.64 12.77
N ALA A 240 -7.98 -17.87 12.81
CA ALA A 240 -9.42 -18.11 12.84
C ALA A 240 -10.07 -17.61 14.14
N SER A 241 -9.27 -17.42 15.20
CA SER A 241 -9.73 -16.88 16.48
C SER A 241 -9.76 -15.36 16.54
N ALA A 242 -9.15 -14.69 15.55
CA ALA A 242 -9.01 -13.24 15.53
C ALA A 242 -10.38 -12.54 15.49
N LYS A 243 -10.54 -11.50 16.29
CA LYS A 243 -11.72 -10.60 16.22
C LYS A 243 -11.66 -9.66 15.01
N ALA A 244 -10.45 -9.28 14.61
CA ALA A 244 -10.18 -8.47 13.45
C ALA A 244 -10.53 -9.20 12.14
N LYS A 245 -10.83 -8.44 11.08
CA LYS A 245 -10.90 -9.01 9.73
C LYS A 245 -9.50 -9.40 9.25
N ILE A 246 -9.38 -10.58 8.66
CA ILE A 246 -8.11 -11.04 8.09
C ILE A 246 -7.99 -10.58 6.63
N VAL A 247 -6.99 -9.75 6.36
CA VAL A 247 -6.75 -9.12 5.05
C VAL A 247 -5.25 -9.22 4.72
N PRO A 248 -4.77 -10.33 4.17
CA PRO A 248 -3.34 -10.52 3.96
C PRO A 248 -2.75 -9.49 3.00
N SER A 249 -1.51 -9.09 3.29
CA SER A 249 -0.66 -8.40 2.34
C SER A 249 -0.08 -9.41 1.35
N ILE A 250 -0.25 -9.16 0.06
CA ILE A 250 0.18 -10.04 -1.05
C ILE A 250 0.99 -9.24 -2.06
N VAL A 251 1.89 -9.89 -2.80
CA VAL A 251 2.73 -9.17 -3.78
C VAL A 251 1.86 -8.53 -4.86
N HIS A 252 1.00 -9.34 -5.47
CA HIS A 252 0.12 -8.97 -6.58
C HIS A 252 -1.34 -9.31 -6.25
N ASP A 253 -2.27 -8.43 -6.62
CA ASP A 253 -3.72 -8.62 -6.46
C ASP A 253 -4.23 -9.96 -7.04
N SER A 254 -3.66 -10.38 -8.17
CA SER A 254 -3.92 -11.65 -8.84
C SER A 254 -3.64 -12.88 -7.98
N TYR A 255 -2.91 -12.73 -6.87
CA TYR A 255 -2.61 -13.82 -5.93
C TYR A 255 -3.71 -14.04 -4.88
N TYR A 256 -4.69 -13.13 -4.76
CA TYR A 256 -5.76 -13.26 -3.76
C TYR A 256 -6.58 -14.56 -3.88
N PRO A 257 -6.96 -15.06 -5.07
CA PRO A 257 -7.66 -16.35 -5.18
C PRO A 257 -6.93 -17.51 -4.51
N SER A 258 -5.60 -17.60 -4.66
CA SER A 258 -4.83 -18.68 -4.05
C SER A 258 -4.69 -18.51 -2.54
N ALA A 259 -4.54 -17.27 -2.05
CA ALA A 259 -4.60 -16.97 -0.62
C ALA A 259 -5.94 -17.40 -0.03
N LYS A 260 -7.06 -17.02 -0.65
CA LYS A 260 -8.41 -17.36 -0.20
C LYS A 260 -8.64 -18.88 -0.17
N GLN A 261 -8.21 -19.60 -1.20
CA GLN A 261 -8.31 -21.07 -1.22
C GLN A 261 -7.49 -21.70 -0.09
N LYS A 262 -6.28 -21.20 0.16
CA LYS A 262 -5.38 -21.74 1.19
C LYS A 262 -5.88 -21.44 2.60
N PHE A 263 -6.26 -20.20 2.91
CA PHE A 263 -6.77 -19.80 4.22
C PHE A 263 -8.08 -20.50 4.59
N LYS A 264 -8.93 -20.82 3.61
CA LYS A 264 -10.09 -21.67 3.84
C LYS A 264 -9.74 -23.04 4.41
N THR A 265 -8.60 -23.63 4.04
CA THR A 265 -8.13 -24.91 4.63
C THR A 265 -7.69 -24.78 6.08
N TYR A 266 -7.42 -23.57 6.54
CA TYR A 266 -7.08 -23.24 7.91
C TYR A 266 -8.29 -22.82 8.76
N GLY A 267 -9.49 -22.79 8.17
CA GLY A 267 -10.69 -22.30 8.84
C GLY A 267 -10.73 -20.77 8.97
N VAL A 268 -9.91 -20.05 8.19
CA VAL A 268 -9.83 -18.59 8.22
C VAL A 268 -10.53 -18.01 6.99
N GLU A 269 -11.47 -17.10 7.21
CA GLU A 269 -12.12 -16.35 6.15
C GLU A 269 -11.35 -15.05 5.88
N LEU A 270 -11.05 -14.78 4.60
CA LEU A 270 -10.38 -13.56 4.19
C LEU A 270 -11.39 -12.52 3.71
N ALA A 271 -11.36 -11.33 4.30
CA ALA A 271 -12.20 -10.20 3.87
C ALA A 271 -11.64 -9.50 2.61
N GLY A 272 -10.36 -9.71 2.29
CA GLY A 272 -9.74 -9.06 1.15
C GLY A 272 -8.24 -9.23 1.08
N TYR A 273 -7.56 -8.26 0.48
CA TYR A 273 -6.11 -8.25 0.33
C TYR A 273 -5.54 -6.83 0.28
N ILE A 274 -4.24 -6.73 0.52
CA ILE A 274 -3.48 -5.48 0.38
C ILE A 274 -2.29 -5.75 -0.55
N GLN A 275 -2.31 -5.14 -1.74
CA GLN A 275 -1.26 -5.35 -2.73
C GLN A 275 0.01 -4.56 -2.38
N TRP A 276 1.15 -5.24 -2.37
CA TRP A 276 2.47 -4.62 -2.19
C TRP A 276 2.93 -3.89 -3.43
N LYS A 277 2.83 -4.52 -4.61
CA LYS A 277 3.41 -4.02 -5.86
C LYS A 277 2.45 -4.20 -7.03
N ALA A 278 2.36 -3.18 -7.89
CA ALA A 278 1.60 -3.27 -9.14
C ALA A 278 2.16 -4.39 -10.05
N ASN A 279 1.26 -5.02 -10.82
CA ASN A 279 1.65 -5.99 -11.87
C ASN A 279 2.40 -5.31 -13.02
#